data_AF-A0A843JDN7-F1
#
_entry.id   AF-A0A843JDN7-F1
#
_cell.length_a   1.000
_cell.length_b   1.000
_cell.length_c   1.000
_cell.angle_alpha   90.00
_cell.angle_beta   90.00
_cell.angle_gamma   90.00
#
_symmetry.space_group_name_H-M   'P 1'
#
loop_
_entity.id
_entity.type
_entity.pdbx_description
1 polymer ?
#
loop_
_entity_poly.entity_id
_entity_poly.type
_entity_poly.pdbx_seq_one_letter_code
_entity_poly.pdbx_strand_id
1 'polypeptide(L)'
;MALDSVTKEIQAAAATEVARIQKEQAEEIAAINAKVDAEIAEVKQKEDKRVADTKETLARQLSSSADLESKKLVLSKKEEILSEAFESALRQIESVPAKKKLAYYQALVASAKTIIPEPKAVMSEKDDFSAADLGVKSVEKSASVRSGLLLQSEDGKVEVDMQFEVLLQNIWDSNLKQLSDILFG
;
A
#
# COMPACT_ATOMS: atom_id res chain seq x y z
N MET A 1 69.98 -76.01 -7.00
CA MET A 1 71.01 -75.06 -6.53
C MET A 1 71.00 -73.74 -7.30
N ALA A 2 71.38 -73.69 -8.60
CA ALA A 2 71.33 -72.42 -9.35
C ALA A 2 69.89 -71.93 -9.63
N LEU A 3 68.97 -72.83 -10.00
CA LEU A 3 67.56 -72.48 -10.25
C LEU A 3 66.80 -72.07 -8.98
N ASP A 4 67.08 -72.67 -7.83
CA ASP A 4 66.45 -72.28 -6.55
C ASP A 4 66.86 -70.87 -6.10
N SER A 5 68.11 -70.48 -6.38
CA SER A 5 68.64 -69.14 -6.11
C SER A 5 67.92 -68.08 -6.95
N VAL A 6 67.81 -68.33 -8.26
CA VAL A 6 67.10 -67.44 -9.19
C VAL A 6 65.62 -67.33 -8.82
N THR A 7 64.99 -68.43 -8.42
CA THR A 7 63.58 -68.43 -8.00
C THR A 7 63.37 -67.59 -6.73
N LYS A 8 64.28 -67.68 -5.74
CA LYS A 8 64.25 -66.84 -4.53
C LYS A 8 64.47 -65.36 -4.83
N GLU A 9 65.38 -65.03 -5.74
CA GLU A 9 65.61 -63.65 -6.17
C GLU A 9 64.37 -63.06 -6.86
N ILE A 10 63.72 -63.83 -7.75
CA ILE A 10 62.47 -63.43 -8.40
C ILE A 10 61.36 -63.22 -7.37
N GLN A 11 61.22 -64.12 -6.39
CA GLN A 11 60.22 -63.97 -5.32
C GLN A 11 60.48 -62.75 -4.42
N ALA A 12 61.75 -62.49 -4.08
CA ALA A 12 62.13 -61.32 -3.29
C ALA A 12 61.90 -60.01 -4.06
N ALA A 13 62.23 -59.99 -5.35
CA ALA A 13 61.96 -58.86 -6.23
C ALA A 13 60.44 -58.62 -6.38
N ALA A 14 59.66 -59.67 -6.59
CA ALA A 14 58.19 -59.59 -6.66
C ALA A 14 57.57 -59.09 -5.35
N ALA A 15 58.04 -59.57 -4.20
CA ALA A 15 57.56 -59.10 -2.89
C ALA A 15 57.89 -57.62 -2.65
N THR A 16 59.08 -57.18 -3.06
CA THR A 16 59.49 -55.77 -2.98
C THR A 16 58.61 -54.89 -3.87
N GLU A 17 58.31 -55.34 -5.08
CA GLU A 17 57.46 -54.62 -6.01
C GLU A 17 56.00 -54.54 -5.54
N VAL A 18 55.45 -55.63 -4.99
CA VAL A 18 54.12 -55.61 -4.37
C VAL A 18 54.07 -54.64 -3.19
N ALA A 19 55.08 -54.64 -2.33
CA ALA A 19 55.15 -53.70 -1.21
C ALA A 19 55.25 -52.24 -1.68
N ARG A 20 55.99 -51.97 -2.77
CA ARG A 20 56.05 -50.65 -3.40
C ARG A 20 54.69 -50.20 -3.91
N ILE A 21 54.00 -51.06 -4.66
CA ILE A 21 52.66 -50.77 -5.21
C ILE A 21 51.65 -50.53 -4.08
N GLN A 22 51.65 -51.36 -3.03
CA GLN A 22 50.75 -51.18 -1.88
C GLN A 22 50.99 -49.86 -1.15
N LYS A 23 52.25 -49.47 -1.00
CA LYS A 23 52.62 -48.18 -0.40
C LYS A 23 52.13 -47.01 -1.26
N GLU A 24 52.38 -47.06 -2.57
CA GLU A 24 51.92 -46.03 -3.51
C GLU A 24 50.39 -45.91 -3.53
N GLN A 25 49.67 -47.04 -3.52
CA GLN A 25 48.21 -47.05 -3.44
C GLN A 25 47.70 -46.46 -2.12
N ALA A 26 48.34 -46.78 -0.98
CA ALA A 26 47.96 -46.22 0.31
C ALA A 26 48.17 -44.70 0.36
N GLU A 27 49.28 -44.21 -0.21
CA GLU A 27 49.56 -42.77 -0.33
C GLU A 27 48.55 -42.09 -1.26
N GLU A 28 48.19 -42.71 -2.39
CA GLU A 28 47.20 -42.18 -3.34
C GLU A 28 45.79 -42.13 -2.72
N ILE A 29 45.37 -43.19 -2.02
CA ILE A 29 44.08 -43.22 -1.29
C ILE A 29 44.04 -42.13 -0.22
N ALA A 30 45.12 -41.96 0.55
CA ALA A 30 45.21 -40.91 1.56
C ALA A 30 45.11 -39.52 0.94
N ALA A 31 45.77 -39.28 -0.20
CA ALA A 31 45.71 -38.02 -0.93
C ALA A 31 44.30 -37.73 -1.49
N ILE A 32 43.63 -38.75 -2.04
CA ILE A 32 42.24 -38.62 -2.52
C ILE A 32 41.29 -38.28 -1.38
N ASN A 33 41.38 -38.99 -0.25
CA ASN A 33 40.53 -38.72 0.91
C ASN A 33 40.76 -37.31 1.46
N ALA A 34 42.03 -36.89 1.61
CA ALA A 34 42.35 -35.55 2.08
C ALA A 34 41.81 -34.46 1.14
N LYS A 35 41.86 -34.69 -0.18
CA LYS A 35 41.28 -33.78 -1.17
C LYS A 35 39.76 -33.71 -1.06
N VAL A 36 39.08 -34.86 -0.95
CA VAL A 36 37.62 -34.93 -0.81
C VAL A 36 37.17 -34.27 0.49
N ASP A 37 37.87 -34.50 1.60
CA ASP A 37 37.56 -33.86 2.89
C ASP A 37 37.71 -32.34 2.81
N ALA A 38 38.73 -31.85 2.11
CA ALA A 38 38.93 -30.41 1.87
C ALA A 38 37.79 -29.82 1.02
N GLU A 39 37.38 -30.49 -0.06
CA GLU A 39 36.25 -30.08 -0.91
C GLU A 39 34.94 -30.06 -0.12
N ILE A 40 34.68 -31.09 0.70
CA ILE A 40 33.50 -31.14 1.57
C ILE A 40 33.50 -29.98 2.57
N ALA A 41 34.64 -29.68 3.19
CA ALA A 41 34.77 -28.57 4.13
C ALA A 41 34.52 -27.22 3.46
N GLU A 42 35.05 -27.00 2.25
CA GLU A 42 34.85 -25.78 1.48
C GLU A 42 33.36 -25.60 1.10
N VAL A 43 32.72 -26.65 0.57
CA VAL A 43 31.30 -26.63 0.22
C VAL A 43 30.45 -26.33 1.45
N LYS A 44 30.73 -26.99 2.58
CA LYS A 44 30.00 -26.76 3.82
C LYS A 44 30.12 -25.33 4.30
N GLN A 45 31.34 -24.78 4.33
CA GLN A 45 31.58 -23.39 4.74
C GLN A 45 30.84 -22.39 3.83
N LYS A 46 30.86 -22.63 2.51
CA LYS A 46 30.17 -21.79 1.53
C LYS A 46 28.66 -21.83 1.72
N GLU A 47 28.09 -23.00 1.93
CA GLU A 47 26.64 -23.16 2.17
C GLU A 47 26.22 -22.57 3.52
N ASP A 48 27.00 -22.77 4.59
CA ASP A 48 26.74 -22.17 5.90
C ASP A 48 26.71 -20.64 5.81
N LYS A 49 27.68 -20.04 5.10
CA LYS A 49 27.69 -18.61 4.83
C LYS A 49 26.47 -18.16 4.01
N ARG A 50 26.14 -18.88 2.94
CA ARG A 50 24.97 -18.58 2.09
C ARG A 50 23.67 -18.61 2.90
N VAL A 51 23.50 -19.60 3.77
CA VAL A 51 22.34 -19.71 4.66
C VAL A 51 22.28 -18.57 5.66
N ALA A 52 23.42 -18.19 6.27
CA ALA A 52 23.49 -17.06 7.18
C ALA A 52 23.09 -15.74 6.49
N ASP A 53 23.67 -15.46 5.32
CA ASP A 53 23.39 -14.26 4.53
C ASP A 53 21.90 -14.21 4.10
N THR A 54 21.35 -15.37 3.70
CA THR A 54 19.93 -15.49 3.32
C THR A 54 19.01 -15.24 4.52
N LYS A 55 19.33 -15.79 5.70
CA LYS A 55 18.55 -15.57 6.92
C LYS A 55 18.52 -14.10 7.31
N GLU A 56 19.67 -13.42 7.26
CA GLU A 56 19.75 -11.99 7.59
C GLU A 56 18.95 -11.14 6.58
N THR A 57 19.04 -11.47 5.30
CA THR A 57 18.28 -10.80 4.24
C THR A 57 16.78 -10.98 4.44
N LEU A 58 16.34 -12.22 4.70
CA LEU A 58 14.94 -12.53 4.93
C LEU A 58 14.41 -11.84 6.19
N ALA A 59 15.19 -11.82 7.28
CA ALA A 59 14.81 -11.13 8.51
C ALA A 59 14.60 -9.62 8.27
N ARG A 60 15.52 -8.98 7.50
CA ARG A 60 15.38 -7.57 7.11
C ARG A 60 14.15 -7.31 6.25
N GLN A 61 13.89 -8.18 5.27
CA GLN A 61 12.70 -8.09 4.42
C GLN A 61 11.42 -8.22 5.25
N LEU A 62 11.32 -9.26 6.10
CA LEU A 62 10.15 -9.48 6.95
C LEU A 62 9.89 -8.29 7.88
N SER A 63 10.92 -7.75 8.52
CA SER A 63 10.76 -6.57 9.39
C SER A 63 10.28 -5.36 8.61
N SER A 64 10.80 -5.15 7.39
CA SER A 64 10.42 -4.01 6.55
C SER A 64 8.98 -4.17 6.04
N SER A 65 8.59 -5.38 5.62
CA SER A 65 7.22 -5.69 5.21
C SER A 65 6.24 -5.52 6.37
N ALA A 66 6.57 -5.99 7.57
CA ALA A 66 5.72 -5.84 8.75
C ALA A 66 5.52 -4.36 9.13
N ASP A 67 6.58 -3.53 9.07
CA ASP A 67 6.48 -2.09 9.32
C ASP A 67 5.59 -1.39 8.27
N LEU A 68 5.74 -1.76 6.99
CA LEU A 68 4.90 -1.21 5.91
C LEU A 68 3.44 -1.62 6.06
N GLU A 69 3.15 -2.88 6.38
CA GLU A 69 1.78 -3.35 6.63
C GLU A 69 1.15 -2.66 7.83
N SER A 70 1.93 -2.48 8.92
CA SER A 70 1.46 -1.75 10.10
C SER A 70 1.10 -0.30 9.76
N LYS A 71 1.97 0.40 9.04
CA LYS A 71 1.71 1.78 8.58
C LYS A 71 0.49 1.85 7.68
N LYS A 72 0.35 0.91 6.73
CA LYS A 72 -0.80 0.82 5.85
C LYS A 72 -2.10 0.62 6.63
N LEU A 73 -2.11 -0.27 7.62
CA LEU A 73 -3.27 -0.52 8.47
C LEU A 73 -3.67 0.75 9.23
N VAL A 74 -2.71 1.43 9.84
CA VAL A 74 -2.97 2.68 10.58
C VAL A 74 -3.52 3.76 9.65
N LEU A 75 -2.92 3.96 8.48
CA LEU A 75 -3.41 4.96 7.50
C LEU A 75 -4.82 4.64 7.03
N SER A 76 -5.10 3.38 6.68
CA SER A 76 -6.43 2.94 6.27
C SER A 76 -7.48 3.19 7.35
N LYS A 77 -7.14 2.97 8.62
CA LYS A 77 -8.05 3.27 9.74
C LYS A 77 -8.25 4.76 9.97
N LYS A 78 -7.22 5.59 9.75
CA LYS A 78 -7.36 7.05 9.80
C LYS A 78 -8.26 7.56 8.67
N GLU A 79 -8.12 7.03 7.46
CA GLU A 79 -9.00 7.36 6.33
C GLU A 79 -10.45 7.01 6.62
N GLU A 80 -10.72 5.81 7.18
CA GLU A 80 -12.07 5.39 7.59
C GLU A 80 -12.70 6.37 8.59
N ILE A 81 -11.95 6.78 9.62
CA ILE A 81 -12.41 7.76 10.62
C ILE A 81 -12.70 9.12 9.97
N LEU A 82 -11.83 9.58 9.05
CA LEU A 82 -12.04 10.84 8.34
C LEU A 82 -13.30 10.78 7.48
N SER A 83 -13.51 9.68 6.75
CA SER A 83 -14.72 9.48 5.94
C SER A 83 -15.98 9.43 6.81
N GLU A 84 -15.96 8.74 7.94
CA GLU A 84 -17.09 8.70 8.87
C GLU A 84 -17.41 10.08 9.44
N ALA A 85 -16.39 10.87 9.78
CA ALA A 85 -16.53 12.22 10.28
C ALA A 85 -17.11 13.17 9.21
N PHE A 86 -16.63 13.07 7.97
CA PHE A 86 -17.16 13.81 6.83
C PHE A 86 -18.65 13.51 6.63
N GLU A 87 -18.99 12.23 6.54
CA GLU A 87 -20.36 11.74 6.37
C GLU A 87 -21.28 12.15 7.52
N SER A 88 -20.78 12.14 8.76
CA SER A 88 -21.52 12.62 9.93
C SER A 88 -21.78 14.12 9.86
N ALA A 89 -20.78 14.91 9.49
CA ALA A 89 -20.93 16.36 9.33
C ALA A 89 -21.92 16.70 8.21
N LEU A 90 -21.83 16.00 7.07
CA LEU A 90 -22.77 16.17 5.97
C LEU A 90 -24.20 15.86 6.42
N ARG A 91 -24.44 14.71 7.06
CA ARG A 91 -25.77 14.36 7.59
C ARG A 91 -26.32 15.40 8.56
N GLN A 92 -25.48 15.99 9.40
CA GLN A 92 -25.91 17.05 10.32
C GLN A 92 -26.35 18.32 9.59
N ILE A 93 -25.67 18.70 8.51
CA ILE A 93 -26.05 19.84 7.67
C ILE A 93 -27.32 19.54 6.86
N GLU A 94 -27.47 18.32 6.33
CA GLU A 94 -28.65 17.90 5.56
C GLU A 94 -29.93 17.81 6.41
N SER A 95 -29.80 17.46 7.69
CA SER A 95 -30.91 17.23 8.62
C SER A 95 -31.35 18.46 9.42
N VAL A 96 -30.82 19.65 9.10
CA VAL A 96 -31.23 20.89 9.79
C VAL A 96 -32.71 21.21 9.54
N PRO A 97 -33.41 21.85 10.50
CA PRO A 97 -34.80 22.26 10.32
C PRO A 97 -34.99 23.18 9.11
N ALA A 98 -36.14 23.09 8.44
CA ALA A 98 -36.45 23.84 7.21
C ALA A 98 -36.17 25.35 7.32
N LYS A 99 -36.45 25.98 8.47
CA LYS A 99 -36.16 27.41 8.69
C LYS A 99 -34.67 27.74 8.60
N LYS A 100 -33.79 26.90 9.15
CA LYS A 100 -32.33 27.05 9.05
C LYS A 100 -31.86 26.73 7.63
N LYS A 101 -32.41 25.67 7.04
CA LYS A 101 -32.10 25.26 5.67
C LYS A 101 -32.38 26.36 4.64
N LEU A 102 -33.52 27.05 4.78
CA LEU A 102 -33.87 28.20 3.95
C LEU A 102 -32.82 29.31 4.04
N ALA A 103 -32.39 29.66 5.25
CA ALA A 103 -31.36 30.69 5.44
C ALA A 103 -30.03 30.29 4.78
N TYR A 104 -29.64 29.01 4.84
CA TYR A 104 -28.47 28.50 4.14
C TYR A 104 -28.63 28.63 2.63
N TYR A 105 -29.75 28.17 2.07
CA TYR A 105 -30.01 28.24 0.64
C TYR A 105 -30.03 29.69 0.11
N GLN A 106 -30.59 30.63 0.87
CA GLN A 106 -30.54 32.06 0.55
C GLN A 106 -29.10 32.59 0.51
N ALA A 107 -28.25 32.17 1.46
CA ALA A 107 -26.83 32.55 1.47
C ALA A 107 -26.07 31.94 0.28
N LEU A 108 -26.36 30.69 -0.10
CA LEU A 108 -25.78 30.05 -1.28
C LEU A 108 -26.17 30.79 -2.57
N VAL A 109 -27.44 31.16 -2.71
CA VAL A 109 -27.93 31.97 -3.83
C VAL A 109 -27.24 33.33 -3.87
N ALA A 110 -27.12 34.01 -2.73
CA ALA A 110 -26.42 35.29 -2.66
C ALA A 110 -24.95 35.18 -3.10
N SER A 111 -24.26 34.11 -2.71
CA SER A 111 -22.90 33.83 -3.15
C SER A 111 -22.83 33.54 -4.66
N ALA A 112 -23.78 32.79 -5.21
CA ALA A 112 -23.80 32.47 -6.64
C ALA A 112 -24.17 33.67 -7.51
N LYS A 113 -24.94 34.64 -6.99
CA LYS A 113 -25.34 35.86 -7.70
C LYS A 113 -24.16 36.74 -8.12
N THR A 114 -22.99 36.57 -7.51
CA THR A 114 -21.76 37.25 -7.97
C THR A 114 -21.23 36.69 -9.30
N ILE A 115 -21.68 35.48 -9.68
CA ILE A 115 -21.29 34.78 -10.91
C ILE A 115 -22.46 34.78 -11.91
N ILE A 116 -23.67 34.44 -11.43
CA ILE A 116 -24.89 34.34 -12.23
C ILE A 116 -25.94 35.32 -11.65
N PRO A 117 -26.17 36.50 -12.24
CA PRO A 117 -27.05 37.53 -11.65
C PRO A 117 -28.48 37.06 -11.36
N GLU A 118 -29.06 36.27 -12.27
CA GLU A 118 -30.42 35.72 -12.15
C GLU A 118 -30.38 34.19 -12.29
N PRO A 119 -29.94 33.46 -11.24
CA PRO A 119 -29.79 32.03 -11.35
C PRO A 119 -31.15 31.34 -11.31
N LYS A 120 -31.22 30.21 -12.01
CA LYS A 120 -32.22 29.17 -11.84
C LYS A 120 -31.69 28.17 -10.81
N ALA A 121 -32.51 27.80 -9.83
CA ALA A 121 -32.13 26.85 -8.81
C ALA A 121 -32.68 25.47 -9.12
N VAL A 122 -31.82 24.46 -9.14
CA VAL A 122 -32.20 23.05 -9.13
C VAL A 122 -31.95 22.51 -7.73
N MET A 123 -32.98 21.94 -7.10
CA MET A 123 -32.93 21.43 -5.73
C MET A 123 -33.42 19.99 -5.65
N SER A 124 -33.23 19.37 -4.49
CA SER A 124 -33.74 18.03 -4.23
C SER A 124 -35.26 17.99 -4.26
N GLU A 125 -35.82 16.86 -4.68
CA GLU A 125 -37.26 16.62 -4.63
C GLU A 125 -37.84 16.69 -3.20
N LYS A 126 -36.99 16.44 -2.20
CA LYS A 126 -37.31 16.45 -0.76
C LYS A 126 -37.46 17.86 -0.18
N ASP A 127 -36.99 18.88 -0.89
CA ASP A 127 -37.09 20.28 -0.49
C ASP A 127 -38.27 20.95 -1.22
N ASP A 128 -38.95 21.88 -0.54
CA ASP A 128 -40.19 22.51 -1.02
C ASP A 128 -40.11 24.06 -1.05
N PHE A 129 -38.91 24.62 -1.16
CA PHE A 129 -38.73 26.07 -1.21
C PHE A 129 -39.10 26.65 -2.58
N SER A 130 -39.86 27.75 -2.58
CA SER A 130 -40.26 28.43 -3.81
C SER A 130 -39.15 29.34 -4.34
N ALA A 131 -39.28 29.76 -5.60
CA ALA A 131 -38.38 30.74 -6.20
C ALA A 131 -38.38 32.09 -5.44
N ALA A 132 -39.52 32.47 -4.87
CA ALA A 132 -39.64 33.67 -4.04
C ALA A 132 -38.90 33.51 -2.71
N ASP A 133 -38.97 32.34 -2.07
CA ASP A 133 -38.26 32.06 -0.81
C ASP A 133 -36.75 32.15 -1.00
N LEU A 134 -36.24 31.67 -2.14
CA LEU A 134 -34.81 31.66 -2.46
C LEU A 134 -34.31 32.93 -3.14
N GLY A 135 -35.22 33.77 -3.66
CA GLY A 135 -34.88 34.96 -4.44
C GLY A 135 -34.22 34.64 -5.78
N VAL A 136 -34.68 33.59 -6.46
CA VAL A 136 -34.16 33.10 -7.76
C VAL A 136 -35.19 33.25 -8.87
N LYS A 137 -34.78 33.10 -10.14
CA LYS A 137 -35.69 33.27 -11.30
C LYS A 137 -36.74 32.15 -11.36
N SER A 138 -36.30 30.91 -11.16
CA SER A 138 -37.15 29.74 -11.12
C SER A 138 -36.51 28.64 -10.29
N VAL A 139 -37.34 27.70 -9.84
CA VAL A 139 -36.93 26.50 -9.12
C VAL A 139 -37.33 25.29 -9.93
N GLU A 140 -36.40 24.35 -10.09
CA GLU A 140 -36.65 23.01 -10.59
C GLU A 140 -36.23 21.98 -9.55
N LYS A 141 -36.88 20.82 -9.60
CA LYS A 141 -36.55 19.68 -8.75
C LYS A 141 -35.88 18.61 -9.59
N SER A 142 -34.81 18.03 -9.07
CA SER A 142 -34.10 16.93 -9.72
C SER A 142 -33.72 15.86 -8.71
N ALA A 143 -33.89 14.59 -9.10
CA ALA A 143 -33.37 13.45 -8.36
C ALA A 143 -31.83 13.41 -8.31
N SER A 144 -31.15 14.12 -9.21
CA SER A 144 -29.68 14.23 -9.19
C SER A 144 -29.14 15.07 -8.05
N VAL A 145 -29.97 15.93 -7.45
CA VAL A 145 -29.56 16.79 -6.33
C VAL A 145 -30.03 16.16 -5.02
N ARG A 146 -29.07 15.75 -4.19
CA ARG A 146 -29.37 15.13 -2.89
C ARG A 146 -29.67 16.18 -1.82
N SER A 147 -28.81 17.19 -1.68
CA SER A 147 -29.01 18.32 -0.76
C SER A 147 -28.13 19.52 -1.13
N GLY A 148 -28.62 20.72 -0.87
CA GLY A 148 -28.03 21.97 -1.38
C GLY A 148 -28.69 22.40 -2.68
N LEU A 149 -27.99 23.20 -3.47
CA LEU A 149 -28.52 23.80 -4.70
C LEU A 149 -27.53 23.65 -5.86
N LEU A 150 -28.05 23.41 -7.04
CA LEU A 150 -27.32 23.60 -8.28
C LEU A 150 -27.86 24.85 -8.97
N LEU A 151 -27.01 25.85 -9.19
CA LEU A 151 -27.43 27.17 -9.67
C LEU A 151 -26.96 27.38 -11.10
N GLN A 152 -27.91 27.50 -12.02
CA GLN A 152 -27.67 27.56 -13.46
C GLN A 152 -28.01 28.93 -14.03
N SER A 153 -27.29 29.36 -15.07
CA SER A 153 -27.68 30.48 -15.91
C SER A 153 -28.92 30.12 -16.74
N GLU A 154 -29.63 31.13 -17.23
CA GLU A 154 -30.82 30.92 -18.07
C GLU A 154 -30.53 30.13 -19.35
N ASP A 155 -29.34 30.30 -19.93
CA ASP A 155 -28.89 29.57 -21.11
C ASP A 155 -28.24 28.22 -20.79
N GLY A 156 -28.16 27.84 -19.51
CA GLY A 156 -27.58 26.58 -19.03
C GLY A 156 -26.08 26.44 -19.26
N LYS A 157 -25.38 27.48 -19.71
CA LYS A 157 -23.95 27.43 -20.02
C LYS A 157 -23.06 27.59 -18.80
N VAL A 158 -23.57 28.23 -17.75
CA VAL A 158 -22.85 28.45 -16.51
C VAL A 158 -23.61 27.77 -15.40
N GLU A 159 -22.92 26.91 -14.67
CA GLU A 159 -23.45 26.18 -13.53
C GLU A 159 -22.52 26.35 -12.34
N VAL A 160 -23.09 26.60 -11.18
CA VAL A 160 -22.37 26.69 -9.91
C VAL A 160 -22.94 25.65 -8.98
N ASP A 161 -22.12 24.66 -8.67
CA ASP A 161 -22.48 23.59 -7.73
C ASP A 161 -22.34 24.10 -6.29
N MET A 162 -23.49 24.35 -5.66
CA MET A 162 -23.63 24.74 -4.27
C MET A 162 -24.27 23.61 -3.46
N GLN A 163 -24.05 22.35 -3.85
CA GLN A 163 -24.45 21.21 -3.05
C GLN A 163 -23.63 21.16 -1.77
N PHE A 164 -24.27 20.74 -0.66
CA PHE A 164 -23.59 20.74 0.65
C PHE A 164 -22.37 19.82 0.67
N GLU A 165 -22.44 18.70 -0.05
CA GLU A 165 -21.31 17.78 -0.20
C GLU A 165 -20.10 18.46 -0.85
N VAL A 166 -20.30 19.19 -1.95
CA VAL A 166 -19.22 19.89 -2.67
C VAL A 166 -18.62 20.99 -1.82
N LEU A 167 -19.44 21.78 -1.14
CA LEU A 167 -18.96 22.83 -0.25
C LEU A 167 -18.18 22.26 0.94
N LEU A 168 -18.71 21.19 1.56
CA LEU A 168 -18.05 20.52 2.66
C LEU A 168 -16.73 19.90 2.20
N GLN A 169 -16.69 19.26 1.02
CA GLN A 169 -15.47 18.69 0.44
C GLN A 169 -14.40 19.76 0.24
N ASN A 170 -14.74 20.91 -0.35
CA ASN A 170 -13.80 22.01 -0.54
C ASN A 170 -13.22 22.52 0.79
N ILE A 171 -14.07 22.66 1.82
CA ILE A 171 -13.63 23.06 3.16
C ILE A 171 -12.77 21.96 3.78
N TRP A 172 -13.16 20.69 3.62
CA TRP A 172 -12.46 19.53 4.16
C TRP A 172 -11.04 19.44 3.60
N ASP A 173 -10.89 19.51 2.28
CA ASP A 173 -9.60 19.43 1.59
C ASP A 173 -8.68 20.60 1.97
N SER A 174 -9.24 21.80 2.10
CA SER A 174 -8.50 22.99 2.51
C SER A 174 -8.01 22.91 3.97
N ASN A 175 -8.67 22.12 4.81
CA ASN A 175 -8.40 22.02 6.24
C ASN A 175 -7.91 20.63 6.68
N LEU A 176 -7.58 19.74 5.75
CA LEU A 176 -7.26 18.34 6.03
C LEU A 176 -6.16 18.17 7.08
N LYS A 177 -5.13 19.04 7.04
CA LYS A 177 -4.06 19.04 8.03
C LYS A 177 -4.60 19.32 9.44
N GLN A 178 -5.38 20.40 9.60
CA GLN A 178 -5.95 20.77 10.90
C GLN A 178 -6.90 19.69 11.41
N LEU A 179 -7.71 19.09 10.53
CA LEU A 179 -8.59 17.98 10.87
C LEU A 179 -7.81 16.76 11.34
N SER A 180 -6.71 16.42 10.64
CA SER A 180 -5.82 15.33 11.04
C SER A 180 -5.18 15.58 12.40
N ASP A 181 -4.68 16.80 12.64
CA ASP A 181 -4.06 17.18 13.92
C ASP A 181 -5.08 17.10 15.08
N ILE A 182 -6.33 17.51 14.86
CA ILE A 182 -7.40 17.43 15.87
C ILE A 182 -7.77 15.97 16.19
N LEU A 183 -7.91 15.13 15.17
CA LEU A 183 -8.42 13.77 15.32
C LEU A 183 -7.35 12.77 15.77
N PHE A 184 -6.10 13.00 15.37
CA PHE A 184 -5.04 12.01 15.54
C PHE A 184 -3.83 12.50 16.34
N GLY A 185 -3.73 13.80 16.64
CA GLY A 185 -2.62 14.41 17.38
C GLY A 185 -1.42 14.76 16.52
#